data_AF-A0A0F9ZN19-F1
#
_entry.id   AF-A0A0F9ZN19-F1
#
_cell.length_a   1.000
_cell.length_b   1.000
_cell.length_c   1.000
_cell.angle_alpha   90.00
_cell.angle_beta   90.00
_cell.angle_gamma   90.00
#
_symmetry.space_group_name_H-M   'P 1'
#
loop_
_entity.id
_entity.type
_entity.pdbx_description
1 polymer ?
#
loop_
_entity_poly.entity_id
_entity_poly.type
_entity_poly.pdbx_seq_one_letter_code
_entity_poly.pdbx_strand_id
1 'polypeptide(L)'
;MSREEYLKKLFGNDFDLEKHEVTKNYDNRDRVKNALEKAWEIRDFEIELYWKRATYFWVFIASIFAGFFAVLGNDKFINNTIFPFELNTILLLIAGMGVIFSLAWFLVNLGSKFWQENWEAHINLLEDEYYGKLYKTVITEDKHFPQFSVSKINLITSLFVLIVWIFIFSKLYQITPEKTILAMVVFTAFIMFYGNIFKSLWFIVKYLINFLKLIFSKDTLKKISTFLKFSIKQTNLKDYFFKEIKIGDIKIID
;
A
#
# COMPACT_ATOMS: atom_id res chain seq x y z
N MET A 1 4.44 -15.28 18.65
CA MET A 1 4.67 -14.21 19.64
C MET A 1 3.61 -14.34 20.71
N SER A 2 3.99 -14.44 21.98
CA SER A 2 3.03 -14.47 23.10
C SER A 2 2.48 -13.07 23.37
N ARG A 3 1.36 -12.96 24.11
CA ARG A 3 0.80 -11.67 24.52
C ARG A 3 1.80 -10.85 25.34
N GLU A 4 2.49 -11.49 26.29
CA GLU A 4 3.50 -10.82 27.12
C GLU A 4 4.68 -10.29 26.29
N GLU A 5 5.22 -11.10 25.38
CA GLU A 5 6.29 -10.71 24.47
C GLU A 5 5.86 -9.51 23.60
N TYR A 6 4.62 -9.55 23.11
CA TYR A 6 4.03 -8.46 22.34
C TYR A 6 3.90 -7.16 23.14
N LEU A 7 3.38 -7.23 24.38
CA LEU A 7 3.20 -6.06 25.24
C LEU A 7 4.55 -5.44 25.61
N LYS A 8 5.56 -6.25 25.93
CA LYS A 8 6.94 -5.77 26.16
C LYS A 8 7.51 -5.08 24.92
N LYS A 9 7.27 -5.64 23.74
CA LYS A 9 7.70 -5.04 22.47
C LYS A 9 6.98 -3.72 22.15
N LEU A 10 5.69 -3.61 22.49
CA LEU A 10 4.88 -2.44 22.22
C LEU A 10 5.16 -1.28 23.18
N PHE A 11 5.26 -1.59 24.48
CA PHE A 11 5.29 -0.58 25.54
C PHE A 11 6.63 -0.43 26.25
N GLY A 12 7.58 -1.35 26.03
CA GLY A 12 8.88 -1.38 26.69
C GLY A 12 9.04 -2.55 27.67
N ASN A 13 10.29 -2.87 28.00
CA ASN A 13 10.63 -4.01 28.88
C ASN A 13 10.14 -3.85 30.32
N ASP A 14 9.80 -2.64 30.75
CA ASP A 14 9.31 -2.30 32.08
C ASP A 14 7.78 -2.47 32.24
N PHE A 15 7.08 -2.75 31.13
CA PHE A 15 5.65 -3.01 31.08
C PHE A 15 5.32 -4.36 31.72
N ASP A 16 4.49 -4.33 32.75
CA ASP A 16 4.11 -5.49 33.55
C ASP A 16 2.70 -5.28 34.12
N LEU A 17 1.81 -6.24 33.88
CA LEU A 17 0.42 -6.23 34.38
C LEU A 17 0.31 -6.89 35.77
N GLU A 18 1.35 -7.58 36.23
CA GLU A 18 1.36 -8.29 37.53
C GLU A 18 1.90 -7.43 38.68
N LYS A 19 2.38 -6.20 38.41
CA LYS A 19 2.89 -5.33 39.48
C LYS A 19 1.81 -4.98 40.50
N HIS A 20 2.17 -5.14 41.78
CA HIS A 20 1.30 -4.90 42.94
C HIS A 20 0.91 -3.43 43.17
N GLU A 21 1.57 -2.47 42.49
CA GLU A 21 1.20 -1.06 42.56
C GLU A 21 -0.10 -0.81 41.77
N VAL A 22 -1.21 -0.61 42.50
CA VAL A 22 -2.56 -0.42 41.94
C VAL A 22 -2.60 0.71 40.90
N THR A 23 -1.92 1.83 41.14
CA THR A 23 -1.89 2.99 40.23
C THR A 23 -1.15 2.68 38.92
N LYS A 24 -0.01 1.99 39.00
CA LYS A 24 0.77 1.59 37.81
C LYS A 24 0.05 0.54 36.99
N ASN A 25 -0.64 -0.38 37.66
CA ASN A 25 -1.47 -1.37 36.98
C ASN A 25 -2.68 -0.71 36.29
N TYR A 26 -3.32 0.26 36.94
CA TYR A 26 -4.38 1.07 36.31
C TYR A 26 -3.88 1.81 35.05
N ASP A 27 -2.74 2.49 35.11
CA ASP A 27 -2.14 3.17 33.94
C ASP A 27 -1.80 2.19 32.81
N ASN A 28 -1.18 1.05 33.12
CA ASN A 28 -0.86 0.03 32.13
C ASN A 28 -2.10 -0.55 31.45
N ARG A 29 -3.18 -0.77 32.21
CA ARG A 29 -4.46 -1.19 31.64
C ARG A 29 -5.02 -0.13 30.69
N ASP A 30 -5.09 1.13 31.11
CA ASP A 30 -5.54 2.23 30.24
C ASP A 30 -4.69 2.33 28.95
N ARG A 31 -3.38 2.12 29.03
CA ARG A 31 -2.50 2.07 27.84
C ARG A 31 -2.87 0.91 26.88
N VAL A 32 -3.14 -0.28 27.41
CA VAL A 32 -3.58 -1.45 26.60
C VAL A 32 -4.93 -1.16 25.95
N LYS A 33 -5.87 -0.57 26.70
CA LYS A 33 -7.20 -0.20 26.18
C LYS A 33 -7.09 0.81 25.04
N ASN A 34 -6.30 1.87 25.23
CA ASN A 34 -6.06 2.89 24.19
C ASN A 34 -5.39 2.28 22.93
N ALA A 35 -4.46 1.34 23.11
CA ALA A 35 -3.85 0.63 21.99
C ALA A 35 -4.85 -0.27 21.26
N LEU A 36 -5.75 -0.94 21.98
CA LEU A 36 -6.81 -1.77 21.41
C LEU A 36 -7.78 -0.92 20.59
N GLU A 37 -8.27 0.18 21.16
CA GLU A 37 -9.14 1.13 20.46
C GLU A 37 -8.46 1.67 19.19
N LYS A 38 -7.18 2.02 19.29
CA LYS A 38 -6.44 2.50 18.11
C LYS A 38 -6.21 1.42 17.06
N ALA A 39 -5.99 0.17 17.48
CA ALA A 39 -5.85 -0.96 16.56
C ALA A 39 -7.14 -1.22 15.78
N TRP A 40 -8.31 -1.11 16.45
CA TRP A 40 -9.62 -1.15 15.78
C TRP A 40 -9.77 -0.02 14.77
N GLU A 41 -9.55 1.23 15.17
CA GLU A 41 -9.65 2.38 14.24
C GLU A 41 -8.78 2.20 12.99
N ILE A 42 -7.53 1.76 13.15
CA ILE A 42 -6.61 1.59 12.02
C ILE A 42 -7.03 0.40 11.15
N ARG A 43 -7.51 -0.70 11.73
CA ARG A 43 -8.06 -1.83 10.96
C ARG A 43 -9.20 -1.36 10.06
N ASP A 44 -10.16 -0.63 10.62
CA ASP A 44 -11.34 -0.12 9.88
C ASP A 44 -10.91 0.79 8.75
N PHE A 45 -9.98 1.70 9.04
CA PHE A 45 -9.38 2.59 8.04
C PHE A 45 -8.66 1.81 6.92
N GLU A 46 -7.90 0.76 7.24
CA GLU A 46 -7.23 -0.06 6.22
C GLU A 46 -8.23 -0.84 5.35
N ILE A 47 -9.35 -1.31 5.92
CA ILE A 47 -10.43 -1.95 5.15
C ILE A 47 -11.05 -0.94 4.18
N GLU A 48 -11.35 0.28 4.62
CA GLU A 48 -11.86 1.32 3.73
C GLU A 48 -10.88 1.65 2.61
N LEU A 49 -9.61 1.86 2.97
CA LEU A 49 -8.57 2.17 1.99
C LEU A 49 -8.37 1.02 1.02
N TYR A 50 -8.48 -0.24 1.45
CA TYR A 50 -8.43 -1.40 0.58
C TYR A 50 -9.48 -1.31 -0.54
N TRP A 51 -10.73 -0.98 -0.20
CA TRP A 51 -11.80 -0.82 -1.19
C TRP A 51 -11.59 0.39 -2.11
N LYS A 52 -11.16 1.53 -1.54
CA LYS A 52 -10.79 2.72 -2.33
C LYS A 52 -9.69 2.39 -3.33
N ARG A 53 -8.69 1.59 -2.90
CA ARG A 53 -7.58 1.14 -3.74
C ARG A 53 -8.01 0.22 -4.86
N ALA A 54 -8.84 -0.77 -4.55
CA ALA A 54 -9.41 -1.65 -5.55
C ALA A 54 -10.19 -0.87 -6.62
N THR A 55 -11.00 0.11 -6.21
CA THR A 55 -11.87 0.87 -7.11
C THR A 55 -11.09 1.59 -8.22
N TYR A 56 -10.04 2.34 -7.89
CA TYR A 56 -9.30 3.06 -8.94
C TYR A 56 -8.58 2.09 -9.89
N PHE A 57 -8.07 0.96 -9.38
CA PHE A 57 -7.42 -0.04 -10.24
C PHE A 57 -8.43 -0.70 -11.18
N TRP A 58 -9.63 -1.02 -10.71
CA TRP A 58 -10.72 -1.48 -11.56
C TRP A 58 -11.02 -0.48 -12.67
N VAL A 59 -11.12 0.81 -12.35
CA VAL A 59 -11.36 1.87 -13.35
C VAL A 59 -10.23 1.95 -14.38
N PHE A 60 -8.97 1.93 -13.96
CA PHE A 60 -7.83 1.97 -14.89
C PHE A 60 -7.79 0.73 -15.78
N ILE A 61 -7.94 -0.46 -15.21
CA ILE A 61 -7.92 -1.72 -15.97
C ILE A 61 -9.08 -1.78 -16.96
N ALA A 62 -10.29 -1.41 -16.55
CA ALA A 62 -11.45 -1.35 -17.43
C ALA A 62 -11.24 -0.37 -18.59
N SER A 63 -10.64 0.80 -18.30
CA SER A 63 -10.30 1.80 -19.32
C SER A 63 -9.26 1.28 -20.31
N ILE A 64 -8.25 0.54 -19.84
CA ILE A 64 -7.24 -0.09 -20.70
C ILE A 64 -7.89 -1.16 -21.60
N PHE A 65 -8.76 -2.01 -21.05
CA PHE A 65 -9.53 -2.97 -21.86
C PHE A 65 -10.41 -2.28 -22.90
N ALA A 66 -11.13 -1.22 -22.51
CA ALA A 66 -11.96 -0.44 -23.43
C ALA A 66 -11.13 0.15 -24.58
N GLY A 67 -9.97 0.77 -24.26
CA GLY A 67 -9.04 1.27 -25.27
C GLY A 67 -8.50 0.16 -26.17
N PHE A 68 -8.16 -0.98 -25.60
CA PHE A 68 -7.69 -2.16 -26.34
C PHE A 68 -8.74 -2.65 -27.35
N PHE A 69 -9.98 -2.86 -26.91
CA PHE A 69 -11.07 -3.33 -27.78
C PHE A 69 -11.52 -2.27 -28.80
N ALA A 70 -11.49 -0.98 -28.45
CA ALA A 70 -11.79 0.09 -29.39
C ALA A 70 -10.79 0.12 -30.57
N VAL A 71 -9.50 -0.15 -30.30
CA VAL A 71 -8.49 -0.25 -31.36
C VAL A 71 -8.69 -1.52 -32.20
N LEU A 72 -8.97 -2.66 -31.57
CA LEU A 72 -9.24 -3.92 -32.28
C LEU A 72 -10.49 -3.87 -33.16
N GLY A 73 -11.55 -3.22 -32.70
CA GLY A 73 -12.84 -3.12 -33.40
C GLY A 73 -12.88 -2.08 -34.52
N ASN A 74 -11.78 -1.38 -34.79
CA ASN A 74 -11.73 -0.37 -35.84
C ASN A 74 -11.66 -1.03 -37.23
N ASP A 75 -12.55 -0.64 -38.15
CA ASP A 75 -12.62 -1.19 -39.52
C ASP A 75 -11.30 -1.11 -40.29
N LYS A 76 -10.42 -0.16 -39.95
CA LYS A 76 -9.07 -0.04 -40.52
C LYS A 76 -8.14 -1.18 -40.09
N PHE A 77 -8.32 -1.71 -38.88
CA PHE A 77 -7.66 -2.93 -38.39
C PHE A 77 -8.21 -4.14 -39.13
N ILE A 78 -9.54 -4.24 -39.23
CA ILE A 78 -10.25 -5.39 -39.81
C ILE A 78 -9.95 -5.52 -41.32
N ASN A 79 -9.89 -4.40 -42.04
CA ASN A 79 -9.72 -4.38 -43.50
C ASN A 79 -8.26 -4.21 -43.94
N ASN A 80 -7.27 -4.16 -43.03
CA ASN A 80 -5.84 -3.94 -43.31
C ASN A 80 -5.54 -2.72 -44.21
N THR A 81 -6.42 -1.73 -44.25
CA THR A 81 -6.36 -0.60 -45.21
C THR A 81 -5.49 0.56 -44.75
N ILE A 82 -5.09 0.62 -43.48
CA ILE A 82 -4.12 1.58 -42.94
C ILE A 82 -3.00 0.82 -42.24
N PHE A 83 -1.75 1.19 -42.55
CA PHE A 83 -0.48 0.65 -42.06
C PHE A 83 -0.64 -0.27 -40.82
N PRO A 84 -0.82 -1.60 -41.01
CA PRO A 84 -1.08 -2.55 -39.93
C PRO A 84 0.00 -2.52 -38.83
N PHE A 85 1.17 -2.02 -39.18
CA PHE A 85 2.30 -1.75 -38.30
C PHE A 85 2.03 -0.75 -37.15
N GLU A 86 1.42 0.41 -37.43
CA GLU A 86 1.20 1.47 -36.42
C GLU A 86 0.17 1.02 -35.38
N LEU A 87 -0.84 0.30 -35.85
CA LEU A 87 -1.94 -0.18 -35.02
C LEU A 87 -1.49 -1.31 -34.09
N ASN A 88 -0.64 -2.23 -34.57
CA ASN A 88 -0.04 -3.26 -33.73
C ASN A 88 0.89 -2.67 -32.66
N THR A 89 1.61 -1.59 -32.98
CA THR A 89 2.46 -0.89 -32.00
C THR A 89 1.61 -0.26 -30.89
N ILE A 90 0.48 0.37 -31.24
CA ILE A 90 -0.46 0.93 -30.27
C ILE A 90 -1.05 -0.17 -29.38
N LEU A 91 -1.49 -1.29 -29.96
CA LEU A 91 -2.00 -2.44 -29.20
C LEU A 91 -0.96 -3.00 -28.23
N LEU A 92 0.31 -3.09 -28.65
CA LEU A 92 1.40 -3.56 -27.80
C LEU A 92 1.66 -2.61 -26.62
N LEU A 93 1.60 -1.29 -26.84
CA LEU A 93 1.73 -0.29 -25.78
C LEU A 93 0.57 -0.38 -24.78
N ILE A 94 -0.67 -0.49 -25.27
CA ILE A 94 -1.87 -0.65 -24.42
C ILE A 94 -1.78 -1.95 -23.61
N ALA A 95 -1.38 -3.06 -24.24
CA ALA A 95 -1.17 -4.33 -23.54
C ALA A 95 -0.07 -4.22 -22.47
N GLY A 96 1.02 -3.51 -22.76
CA GLY A 96 2.09 -3.23 -21.80
C GLY A 96 1.60 -2.42 -20.60
N MET A 97 0.77 -1.40 -20.83
CA MET A 97 0.09 -0.67 -19.75
C MET A 97 -0.80 -1.60 -18.93
N GLY A 98 -1.54 -2.50 -19.59
CA GLY A 98 -2.34 -3.53 -18.93
C GLY A 98 -1.52 -4.40 -17.98
N VAL A 99 -0.34 -4.86 -18.42
CA VAL A 99 0.61 -5.62 -17.56
C VAL A 99 1.08 -4.77 -16.37
N ILE A 100 1.53 -3.53 -16.59
CA ILE A 100 2.01 -2.66 -15.50
C ILE A 100 0.91 -2.42 -14.46
N PHE A 101 -0.27 -1.99 -14.88
CA PHE A 101 -1.34 -1.62 -13.97
C PHE A 101 -1.91 -2.83 -13.22
N SER A 102 -2.01 -4.00 -13.88
CA SER A 102 -2.47 -5.22 -13.22
C SER A 102 -1.43 -5.78 -12.23
N LEU A 103 -0.13 -5.66 -12.54
CA LEU A 103 0.94 -5.99 -11.60
C LEU A 103 0.93 -5.06 -10.39
N ALA A 104 0.81 -3.75 -10.61
CA ALA A 104 0.70 -2.77 -9.53
C ALA A 104 -0.52 -3.06 -8.65
N TRP A 105 -1.66 -3.41 -9.26
CA TRP A 105 -2.87 -3.78 -8.52
C TRP A 105 -2.66 -5.03 -7.67
N PHE A 106 -2.07 -6.09 -8.24
CA PHE A 106 -1.74 -7.31 -7.50
C PHE A 106 -0.83 -7.05 -6.30
N LEU A 107 0.24 -6.26 -6.49
CA LEU A 107 1.17 -5.92 -5.41
C LEU A 107 0.52 -5.07 -4.32
N VAL A 108 -0.34 -4.12 -4.69
CA VAL A 108 -1.10 -3.30 -3.73
C VAL A 108 -2.09 -4.16 -2.94
N ASN A 109 -2.76 -5.13 -3.58
CA ASN A 109 -3.63 -6.08 -2.89
C ASN A 109 -2.84 -6.94 -1.90
N LEU A 110 -1.65 -7.41 -2.27
CA LEU A 110 -0.77 -8.18 -1.41
C LEU A 110 -0.34 -7.36 -0.17
N GLY A 111 0.10 -6.12 -0.38
CA GLY A 111 0.49 -5.21 0.71
C GLY A 111 -0.70 -4.84 1.61
N SER A 112 -1.89 -4.60 1.03
CA SER A 112 -3.10 -4.30 1.80
C SER A 112 -3.49 -5.46 2.70
N LYS A 113 -3.45 -6.69 2.18
CA LYS A 113 -3.73 -7.90 2.96
C LYS A 113 -2.75 -8.06 4.12
N PHE A 114 -1.46 -7.83 3.89
CA PHE A 114 -0.45 -7.90 4.96
C PHE A 114 -0.75 -6.92 6.10
N TRP A 115 -1.02 -5.65 5.78
CA TRP A 115 -1.29 -4.64 6.81
C TRP A 115 -2.60 -4.90 7.55
N GLN A 116 -3.64 -5.34 6.83
CA GLN A 116 -4.89 -5.76 7.45
C GLN A 116 -4.66 -6.90 8.46
N GLU A 117 -4.04 -8.00 8.04
CA GLU A 117 -3.76 -9.15 8.92
C GLU A 117 -2.88 -8.76 10.12
N ASN A 118 -1.96 -7.80 9.95
CA ASN A 118 -1.15 -7.28 11.04
C ASN A 118 -1.98 -6.55 12.09
N TRP A 119 -2.91 -5.67 11.70
CA TRP A 119 -3.78 -4.97 12.65
C TRP A 119 -4.80 -5.89 13.32
N GLU A 120 -5.33 -6.86 12.57
CA GLU A 120 -6.16 -7.92 13.13
C GLU A 120 -5.39 -8.75 14.18
N ALA A 121 -4.10 -9.02 13.95
CA ALA A 121 -3.24 -9.66 14.94
C ALA A 121 -3.00 -8.80 16.19
N HIS A 122 -2.88 -7.48 16.05
CA HIS A 122 -2.81 -6.57 17.20
C HIS A 122 -4.09 -6.62 18.04
N ILE A 123 -5.26 -6.54 17.40
CA ILE A 123 -6.56 -6.67 18.09
C ILE A 123 -6.64 -8.00 18.82
N ASN A 124 -6.28 -9.11 18.16
CA ASN A 124 -6.23 -10.44 18.76
C ASN A 124 -5.38 -10.47 20.04
N LEU A 125 -4.23 -9.81 20.09
CA LEU A 125 -3.36 -9.86 21.27
C LEU A 125 -3.83 -8.93 22.41
N LEU A 126 -4.65 -7.94 22.09
CA LEU A 126 -5.09 -6.90 23.03
C LEU A 126 -6.50 -7.13 23.61
N GLU A 127 -7.41 -7.78 22.87
CA GLU A 127 -8.85 -7.81 23.22
C GLU A 127 -9.21 -8.61 24.48
N ASP A 128 -8.46 -9.67 24.79
CA ASP A 128 -8.87 -10.71 25.76
C ASP A 128 -9.18 -10.13 27.15
N GLU A 129 -8.50 -9.05 27.52
CA GLU A 129 -8.64 -8.40 28.84
C GLU A 129 -9.90 -7.53 28.96
N TYR A 130 -10.42 -7.02 27.84
CA TYR A 130 -11.51 -6.04 27.83
C TYR A 130 -12.82 -6.58 27.28
N TYR A 131 -12.75 -7.28 26.15
CA TYR A 131 -13.90 -7.77 25.41
C TYR A 131 -13.95 -9.30 25.37
N GLY A 132 -12.99 -9.97 26.01
CA GLY A 132 -12.78 -11.40 25.85
C GLY A 132 -12.38 -11.73 24.41
N LYS A 133 -12.77 -12.91 23.92
CA LYS A 133 -12.42 -13.41 22.58
C LYS A 133 -13.45 -13.01 21.53
N LEU A 134 -13.89 -11.75 21.56
CA LEU A 134 -14.99 -11.29 20.70
C LEU A 134 -14.60 -11.38 19.21
N TYR A 135 -13.41 -10.91 18.85
CA TYR A 135 -12.93 -10.89 17.48
C TYR A 135 -12.47 -12.27 17.00
N LYS A 136 -11.90 -13.08 17.89
CA LYS A 136 -11.41 -14.43 17.56
C LYS A 136 -12.51 -15.49 17.42
N THR A 137 -13.62 -15.31 18.12
CA THR A 137 -14.69 -16.32 18.16
C THR A 137 -15.54 -16.23 16.90
N VAL A 138 -15.43 -17.22 16.03
CA VAL A 138 -16.33 -17.38 14.88
C VAL A 138 -17.54 -18.19 15.31
N ILE A 139 -18.72 -17.58 15.28
CA ILE A 139 -19.99 -18.25 15.53
C ILE A 139 -20.51 -18.80 14.21
N THR A 140 -20.40 -20.11 14.00
CA THR A 140 -20.95 -20.81 12.83
C THR A 140 -21.59 -22.12 13.26
N GLU A 141 -22.79 -22.41 12.77
CA GLU A 141 -23.50 -23.69 13.00
C GLU A 141 -22.88 -24.82 12.18
N ASP A 142 -22.35 -24.50 11.00
CA ASP A 142 -21.61 -25.43 10.15
C ASP A 142 -20.11 -25.12 10.18
N LYS A 143 -19.35 -26.04 10.78
CA LYS A 143 -17.88 -25.97 10.83
C LYS A 143 -17.22 -26.18 9.46
N HIS A 144 -17.96 -26.72 8.49
CA HIS A 144 -17.46 -27.00 7.13
C HIS A 144 -17.80 -25.87 6.15
N PHE A 145 -18.52 -24.83 6.58
CA PHE A 145 -18.86 -23.72 5.69
C PHE A 145 -17.58 -23.00 5.23
N PRO A 146 -17.33 -22.87 3.92
CA PRO A 146 -16.09 -22.29 3.41
C PRO A 146 -16.01 -20.79 3.73
N GLN A 147 -14.98 -20.41 4.49
CA GLN A 147 -14.72 -19.02 4.86
C GLN A 147 -13.88 -18.34 3.79
N PHE A 148 -14.55 -17.69 2.85
CA PHE A 148 -13.86 -16.91 1.82
C PHE A 148 -13.44 -15.54 2.34
N SER A 149 -12.17 -15.22 2.17
CA SER A 149 -11.65 -13.88 2.46
C SER A 149 -11.77 -13.02 1.20
N VAL A 150 -12.42 -11.87 1.32
CA VAL A 150 -12.56 -10.88 0.25
C VAL A 150 -11.18 -10.47 -0.29
N SER A 151 -10.19 -10.27 0.60
CA SER A 151 -8.83 -9.90 0.18
C SER A 151 -8.15 -11.01 -0.61
N LYS A 152 -8.37 -12.29 -0.28
CA LYS A 152 -7.87 -13.44 -1.06
C LYS A 152 -8.53 -13.53 -2.44
N ILE A 153 -9.85 -13.36 -2.52
CA ILE A 153 -10.56 -13.37 -3.81
C ILE A 153 -10.03 -12.27 -4.73
N ASN A 154 -9.88 -11.06 -4.21
CA ASN A 154 -9.38 -9.94 -5.00
C ASN A 154 -7.91 -10.15 -5.42
N LEU A 155 -7.08 -10.76 -4.56
CA LEU A 155 -5.71 -11.12 -4.91
C LEU A 155 -5.69 -12.10 -6.10
N ILE A 156 -6.47 -13.17 -6.04
CA ILE A 156 -6.61 -14.14 -7.14
C ILE A 156 -7.14 -13.47 -8.41
N THR A 157 -8.12 -12.58 -8.27
CA THR A 157 -8.70 -11.84 -9.40
C THR A 157 -7.66 -10.95 -10.07
N SER A 158 -6.90 -10.18 -9.29
CA SER A 158 -5.83 -9.32 -9.81
C SER A 158 -4.70 -10.13 -10.47
N LEU A 159 -4.37 -11.31 -9.94
CA LEU A 159 -3.40 -12.22 -10.55
C LEU A 159 -3.91 -12.77 -11.88
N PHE A 160 -5.18 -13.17 -11.95
CA PHE A 160 -5.80 -13.64 -13.18
C PHE A 160 -5.75 -12.56 -14.27
N VAL A 161 -6.14 -11.33 -13.94
CA VAL A 161 -6.09 -10.19 -14.88
C VAL A 161 -4.66 -9.93 -15.35
N LEU A 162 -3.67 -10.03 -14.46
CA LEU A 162 -2.25 -9.91 -14.83
C LEU A 162 -1.83 -11.00 -15.83
N ILE A 163 -2.21 -12.26 -15.59
CA ILE A 163 -1.91 -13.38 -16.51
C ILE A 163 -2.55 -13.13 -17.89
N VAL A 164 -3.79 -12.65 -17.93
CA VAL A 164 -4.47 -12.30 -19.18
C VAL A 164 -3.68 -11.24 -19.96
N TRP A 165 -3.24 -10.16 -19.29
CA TRP A 165 -2.46 -9.11 -19.95
C TRP A 165 -1.08 -9.59 -20.41
N ILE A 166 -0.39 -10.42 -19.61
CA ILE A 166 0.89 -11.03 -20.01
C ILE A 166 0.69 -11.91 -21.25
N PHE A 167 -0.38 -12.71 -21.28
CA PHE A 167 -0.70 -13.54 -22.43
C PHE A 167 -0.95 -12.70 -23.68
N ILE A 168 -1.81 -11.68 -23.61
CA ILE A 168 -2.09 -10.75 -24.72
C ILE A 168 -0.81 -10.07 -25.21
N PHE A 169 -0.02 -9.51 -24.28
CA PHE A 169 1.25 -8.86 -24.61
C PHE A 169 2.22 -9.82 -25.30
N SER A 170 2.35 -11.05 -24.80
CA SER A 170 3.23 -12.06 -25.40
C SER A 170 2.82 -12.43 -26.82
N LYS A 171 1.51 -12.50 -27.11
CA LYS A 171 0.99 -12.77 -28.45
C LYS A 171 1.25 -11.63 -29.41
N LEU A 172 1.01 -10.39 -28.99
CA LEU A 172 1.30 -9.21 -29.81
C LEU A 172 2.80 -9.06 -30.07
N TYR A 173 3.63 -9.33 -29.05
CA TYR A 173 5.08 -9.30 -29.18
C TYR A 173 5.61 -10.25 -30.26
N GLN A 174 5.07 -11.47 -30.34
CA GLN A 174 5.46 -12.46 -31.35
C GLN A 174 5.12 -12.01 -32.78
N ILE A 175 4.07 -11.20 -32.95
CA ILE A 175 3.59 -10.73 -34.26
C ILE A 175 4.44 -9.56 -34.79
N THR A 176 5.10 -8.77 -33.92
CA THR A 176 5.85 -7.57 -34.34
C THR A 176 7.32 -7.55 -33.86
N PRO A 177 8.20 -8.45 -34.33
CA PRO A 177 9.55 -8.60 -33.78
C PRO A 177 10.55 -7.49 -34.15
N GLU A 178 10.33 -6.73 -35.23
CA GLU A 178 11.40 -5.90 -35.83
C GLU A 178 11.50 -4.48 -35.25
N LYS A 179 10.48 -3.98 -34.55
CA LYS A 179 10.52 -2.69 -33.83
C LYS A 179 9.99 -2.74 -32.39
N THR A 180 9.87 -3.95 -31.83
CA THR A 180 9.74 -4.20 -30.39
C THR A 180 10.85 -3.55 -29.58
N ILE A 181 12.04 -3.37 -30.15
CA ILE A 181 13.14 -2.62 -29.51
C ILE A 181 12.71 -1.17 -29.19
N LEU A 182 11.98 -0.49 -30.08
CA LEU A 182 11.53 0.88 -29.83
C LEU A 182 10.45 0.93 -28.74
N ALA A 183 9.48 0.01 -28.80
CA ALA A 183 8.46 -0.11 -27.75
C ALA A 183 9.08 -0.49 -26.40
N MET A 184 10.07 -1.38 -26.38
CA MET A 184 10.84 -1.75 -25.20
C MET A 184 11.69 -0.58 -24.68
N VAL A 185 12.31 0.22 -25.55
CA VAL A 185 13.04 1.44 -25.15
C VAL A 185 12.08 2.46 -24.55
N VAL A 186 10.91 2.68 -25.15
CA VAL A 186 9.88 3.59 -24.62
C VAL A 186 9.33 3.08 -23.29
N PHE A 187 9.04 1.78 -23.18
CA PHE A 187 8.53 1.14 -21.97
C PHE A 187 9.57 1.13 -20.84
N THR A 188 10.83 0.82 -21.15
CA THR A 188 11.95 0.89 -20.22
C THR A 188 12.24 2.33 -19.81
N ALA A 189 12.17 3.29 -20.74
CA ALA A 189 12.28 4.71 -20.44
C ALA A 189 11.13 5.18 -19.54
N PHE A 190 9.91 4.66 -19.72
CA PHE A 190 8.77 4.93 -18.83
C PHE A 190 9.02 4.38 -17.42
N ILE A 191 9.49 3.13 -17.29
CA ILE A 191 9.87 2.53 -16.00
C ILE A 191 11.00 3.34 -15.34
N MET A 192 12.03 3.69 -16.11
CA MET A 192 13.16 4.52 -15.64
C MET A 192 12.70 5.93 -15.26
N PHE A 193 11.79 6.53 -16.00
CA PHE A 193 11.23 7.86 -15.73
C PHE A 193 10.43 7.86 -14.42
N TYR A 194 9.54 6.89 -14.22
CA TYR A 194 8.85 6.74 -12.94
C TYR A 194 9.83 6.48 -11.79
N GLY A 195 10.83 5.60 -11.99
CA GLY A 195 11.89 5.37 -11.00
C GLY A 195 12.72 6.62 -10.68
N ASN A 196 12.99 7.47 -11.67
CA ASN A 196 13.73 8.72 -11.51
C ASN A 196 12.89 9.85 -10.91
N ILE A 197 11.57 9.88 -11.13
CA ILE A 197 10.66 10.78 -10.42
C ILE A 197 10.72 10.48 -8.91
N PHE A 198 10.66 9.21 -8.51
CA PHE A 198 10.80 8.84 -7.10
C PHE A 198 12.16 9.27 -6.51
N LYS A 199 13.26 9.09 -7.26
CA LYS A 199 14.61 9.54 -6.83
C LYS A 199 14.76 11.06 -6.76
N SER A 200 14.19 11.80 -7.72
CA SER A 200 14.27 13.27 -7.76
C SER A 200 13.39 13.91 -6.68
N LEU A 201 12.21 13.36 -6.42
CA LEU A 201 11.37 13.76 -5.28
C LEU A 201 12.11 13.56 -3.95
N TRP A 202 12.80 12.42 -3.77
CA TRP A 202 13.65 12.18 -2.59
C TRP A 202 14.80 13.20 -2.47
N PHE A 203 15.44 13.55 -3.59
CA PHE A 203 16.53 14.53 -3.61
C PHE A 203 16.06 15.94 -3.26
N ILE A 204 14.90 16.37 -3.77
CA ILE A 204 14.28 17.67 -3.44
C ILE A 204 13.92 17.72 -1.95
N VAL A 205 13.32 16.66 -1.41
CA VAL A 205 13.03 16.56 0.04
C VAL A 205 14.32 16.67 0.85
N LYS A 206 15.40 15.99 0.46
CA LYS A 206 16.71 16.08 1.13
C LYS A 206 17.32 17.48 1.05
N TYR A 207 17.24 18.14 -0.11
CA TYR A 207 17.75 19.50 -0.30
C TYR A 207 16.97 20.51 0.54
N LEU A 208 15.65 20.41 0.58
CA LEU A 208 14.79 21.23 1.45
C LEU A 208 15.12 21.03 2.94
N ILE A 209 15.32 19.79 3.38
CA ILE A 209 15.74 19.50 4.77
C ILE A 209 17.09 20.15 5.10
N ASN A 210 18.06 20.08 4.17
CA ASN A 210 19.39 20.68 4.38
C ASN A 210 19.36 22.21 4.32
N PHE A 211 18.55 22.80 3.44
CA PHE A 211 18.34 24.24 3.35
C PHE A 211 17.67 24.79 4.62
N LEU A 212 16.65 24.11 5.14
CA LEU A 212 16.03 24.46 6.41
C LEU A 212 17.04 24.40 7.57
N LYS A 213 17.98 23.44 7.56
CA LYS A 213 19.07 23.35 8.55
C LYS A 213 20.08 24.51 8.47
N LEU A 214 20.24 25.12 7.30
CA LEU A 214 21.13 26.26 7.08
C LEU A 214 20.53 27.58 7.57
N ILE A 215 19.20 27.74 7.44
CA ILE A 215 18.51 28.98 7.78
C ILE A 215 18.09 29.04 9.24
N PHE A 216 17.75 27.91 9.84
CA PHE A 216 17.18 27.87 11.19
C PHE A 216 18.13 27.22 12.19
N SER A 217 18.34 27.88 13.34
CA SER A 217 19.07 27.29 14.46
C SER A 217 18.38 26.01 14.97
N LYS A 218 19.12 25.12 15.62
CA LYS A 218 18.60 23.84 16.14
C LYS A 218 17.34 24.02 17.00
N ASP A 219 17.27 25.10 17.80
CA ASP A 219 16.10 25.41 18.63
C ASP A 219 14.89 25.87 17.82
N THR A 220 15.10 26.62 16.74
CA THR A 220 14.03 27.06 15.84
C THR A 220 13.48 25.89 15.02
N LEU A 221 14.35 24.99 14.53
CA LEU A 221 13.94 23.74 13.89
C LEU A 221 13.15 22.83 14.85
N LYS A 222 13.55 22.79 16.13
CA LYS A 222 12.84 22.02 17.16
C LYS A 222 11.45 22.62 17.41
N LYS A 223 11.33 23.95 17.53
CA LYS A 223 10.06 24.68 17.64
C LYS A 223 9.17 24.50 16.42
N ILE A 224 9.70 24.58 15.19
CA ILE A 224 8.97 24.31 13.94
C ILE A 224 8.51 22.85 13.91
N SER A 225 9.33 21.89 14.31
CA SER A 225 8.90 20.49 14.39
C SER A 225 7.77 20.28 15.40
N THR A 226 7.81 20.99 16.54
CA THR A 226 6.76 20.96 17.57
C THR A 226 5.49 21.64 17.06
N PHE A 227 5.60 22.76 16.34
CA PHE A 227 4.49 23.49 15.73
C PHE A 227 3.84 22.72 14.57
N LEU A 228 4.63 22.04 13.73
CA LEU A 228 4.13 21.15 12.68
C LEU A 228 3.44 19.93 13.29
N LYS A 229 4.03 19.30 14.32
CA LYS A 229 3.38 18.21 15.08
C LYS A 229 2.07 18.67 15.73
N PHE A 230 2.01 19.91 16.21
CA PHE A 230 0.80 20.53 16.75
C PHE A 230 -0.25 20.81 15.67
N SER A 231 0.15 21.42 14.54
CA SER A 231 -0.73 21.76 13.42
C SER A 231 -1.31 20.52 12.72
N ILE A 232 -0.49 19.48 12.55
CA ILE A 232 -0.90 18.17 12.01
C ILE A 232 -1.82 17.43 13.00
N LYS A 233 -1.62 17.61 14.31
CA LYS A 233 -2.52 17.12 15.36
C LYS A 233 -3.86 17.88 15.39
N GLN A 234 -3.90 19.12 14.90
CA GLN A 234 -5.10 19.97 14.85
C GLN A 234 -5.93 19.78 13.57
N THR A 235 -5.32 19.29 12.48
CA THR A 235 -5.96 19.13 11.16
C THR A 235 -6.40 17.70 10.83
N ASN A 236 -6.39 16.76 11.79
CA ASN A 236 -6.71 15.33 11.56
C ASN A 236 -5.89 14.66 10.43
N LEU A 237 -4.73 15.20 10.05
CA LEU A 237 -3.88 14.73 8.95
C LEU A 237 -2.74 13.80 9.39
N LYS A 238 -2.78 13.28 10.62
CA LYS A 238 -1.72 12.44 11.20
C LYS A 238 -1.39 11.20 10.36
N ASP A 239 -2.34 10.66 9.61
CA ASP A 239 -2.23 9.33 9.01
C ASP A 239 -1.51 9.31 7.64
N TYR A 240 -1.22 10.47 7.03
CA TYR A 240 -0.62 10.52 5.68
C TYR A 240 0.90 10.74 5.64
N PHE A 241 1.52 11.34 6.67
CA PHE A 241 2.91 11.83 6.55
C PHE A 241 3.97 11.13 7.43
N PHE A 242 3.59 10.39 8.47
CA PHE A 242 4.56 9.95 9.50
C PHE A 242 4.93 8.45 9.52
N LYS A 243 4.63 7.66 8.48
CA LYS A 243 5.08 6.25 8.46
C LYS A 243 6.49 6.02 7.91
N GLU A 244 7.09 6.97 7.17
CA GLU A 244 8.40 6.76 6.51
C GLU A 244 9.57 7.61 7.03
N ILE A 245 9.35 8.57 7.94
CA ILE A 245 10.46 9.35 8.51
C ILE A 245 10.79 8.83 9.92
N LYS A 246 11.59 7.75 10.01
CA LYS A 246 12.32 7.44 11.24
C LYS A 246 13.41 8.50 11.43
N ILE A 247 13.12 9.50 12.25
CA ILE A 247 14.11 10.46 12.78
C ILE A 247 14.92 9.76 13.89
N GLY A 248 15.60 8.67 13.53
CA GLY A 248 16.46 7.87 14.40
C GLY A 248 17.91 7.77 13.92
N ASP A 249 18.19 8.10 12.65
CA ASP A 249 19.52 7.92 12.06
C ASP A 249 20.41 9.17 12.12
N ILE A 250 20.03 10.19 12.89
CA ILE A 250 20.98 11.25 13.25
C ILE A 250 21.82 10.75 14.43
N LYS A 251 22.78 9.86 14.14
CA LYS A 251 23.94 9.69 15.02
C LYS A 251 24.68 11.03 15.03
N ILE A 252 24.60 11.71 16.17
CA ILE A 252 25.56 12.75 16.54
C ILE A 252 26.85 11.98 16.77
N ILE A 253 27.81 12.11 15.85
CA ILE A 253 29.20 11.78 16.13
C ILE A 253 29.72 12.97 16.96
N ASP A 254 30.35 12.65 18.09
CA ASP A 254 30.91 13.59 19.07
C ASP A 254 31.81 14.67 18.44
#